data_AF-A0A2H5YIH1-F1
#
_entry.id   AF-A0A2H5YIH1-F1
#
_cell.length_a   1.000
_cell.length_b   1.000
_cell.length_c   1.000
_cell.angle_alpha   90.00
_cell.angle_beta   90.00
_cell.angle_gamma   90.00
#
_symmetry.space_group_name_H-M   'P 1'
#
loop_
_entity.id
_entity.type
_entity.pdbx_description
1 polymer ?
#
loop_
_entity_poly.entity_id
_entity_poly.type
_entity_poly.pdbx_seq_one_letter_code
_entity_poly.pdbx_strand_id
1 'polypeptide(L)'
;MDYGDCRPLEGLPPRGPERWQVALAHGHYVRGQHDLGRSYLILPEHIAGSARDYVALGHWDLHADVSAGGVVAAYSGSPARTGHVLLVDLGEGVRYRPRAL
;
A
#
# COMPACT_ATOMS: atom_id res chain seq x y z
N MET A 1 -11.55 17.11 13.89
CA MET A 1 -10.68 16.50 12.88
C MET A 1 -11.25 16.88 11.53
N ASP A 2 -10.53 17.69 10.77
CA ASP A 2 -10.84 17.89 9.36
C ASP A 2 -10.51 16.59 8.64
N TYR A 3 -11.51 15.97 8.01
CA TYR A 3 -11.32 14.73 7.23
C TYR A 3 -10.52 14.96 5.94
N GLY A 4 -10.17 16.22 5.62
CA GLY A 4 -9.37 16.61 4.47
C GLY A 4 -7.86 16.39 4.58
N ASP A 5 -7.30 16.20 5.79
CA ASP A 5 -5.83 16.10 6.00
C ASP A 5 -5.38 14.75 6.60
N CYS A 6 -6.12 13.66 6.33
CA CYS A 6 -5.63 12.33 6.68
C CYS A 6 -4.61 11.85 5.66
N ARG A 7 -3.33 11.76 6.06
CA ARG A 7 -2.21 11.23 5.26
C ARG A 7 -1.90 9.79 5.69
N PRO A 8 -2.33 8.76 4.95
CA PRO A 8 -2.36 7.38 5.47
C PRO A 8 -1.01 6.73 5.78
N LEU A 9 0.09 7.27 5.23
CA LEU A 9 1.46 6.79 5.47
C LEU A 9 2.32 7.78 6.27
N GLU A 10 1.74 8.88 6.75
CA GLU A 10 2.47 9.84 7.60
C GLU A 10 2.66 9.28 9.00
N GLY A 11 3.76 9.67 9.66
CA GLY A 11 4.02 9.28 11.06
C GLY A 11 4.45 7.82 11.25
N LEU A 12 4.84 7.12 10.18
CA LEU A 12 5.46 5.80 10.30
C LEU A 12 6.68 5.87 11.26
N PRO A 13 6.80 4.92 12.21
CA PRO A 13 7.95 4.92 13.11
C PRO A 13 9.25 4.69 12.32
N PRO A 14 10.42 5.08 12.87
CA PRO A 14 11.71 4.72 12.26
C PRO A 14 11.81 3.21 11.98
N ARG A 15 12.64 2.82 11.01
CA ARG A 15 12.89 1.41 10.72
C ARG A 15 13.44 0.70 11.96
N GLY A 16 12.80 -0.40 12.36
CA GLY A 16 13.26 -1.23 13.48
C GLY A 16 14.39 -2.20 13.10
N PRO A 17 14.86 -3.00 14.06
CA PRO A 17 15.95 -3.97 13.84
C PRO A 17 15.50 -5.25 13.11
N GLU A 18 14.18 -5.49 13.03
CA GLU A 18 13.65 -6.70 12.40
C GLU A 18 13.93 -6.71 10.90
N ARG A 19 14.23 -7.90 10.38
CA ARG A 19 14.54 -8.11 8.96
C ARG A 19 13.46 -7.56 8.04
N TRP A 20 12.20 -7.76 8.40
CA TRP A 20 11.04 -7.34 7.62
C TRP A 20 10.21 -6.29 8.35
N GLN A 21 9.90 -5.21 7.65
CA GLN A 21 9.14 -4.08 8.12
C GLN A 21 7.96 -3.87 7.17
N VAL A 22 6.75 -4.07 7.68
CA VAL A 22 5.52 -3.99 6.90
C VAL A 22 4.70 -2.79 7.37
N ALA A 23 4.15 -2.02 6.44
CA ALA A 23 3.12 -1.03 6.74
C ALA A 23 1.78 -1.41 6.12
N LEU A 24 0.71 -0.89 6.72
CA LEU A 24 -0.65 -1.02 6.22
C LEU A 24 -1.25 0.38 6.14
N ALA A 25 -1.91 0.70 5.03
CA ALA A 25 -2.60 1.96 4.87
C ALA A 25 -3.88 1.80 4.04
N HIS A 26 -4.84 2.69 4.27
CA HIS A 26 -6.08 2.75 3.50
C HIS A 26 -6.20 4.14 2.88
N GLY A 27 -6.16 4.21 1.55
CA GLY A 27 -6.17 5.49 0.85
C GLY A 27 -6.06 5.37 -0.67
N HIS A 28 -6.19 6.49 -1.34
CA HIS A 28 -6.21 6.57 -2.79
C HIS A 28 -4.81 6.80 -3.36
N TYR A 29 -4.29 5.85 -4.12
CA TYR A 29 -3.01 6.02 -4.79
C TYR A 29 -3.13 6.99 -5.97
N VAL A 30 -2.29 8.01 -5.99
CA VAL A 30 -2.31 9.03 -7.05
C VAL A 30 -1.53 8.55 -8.27
N ARG A 31 -2.25 8.28 -9.36
CA ARG A 31 -1.67 7.95 -10.67
C ARG A 31 -1.52 9.18 -11.55
N GLY A 32 -2.29 10.23 -11.30
CA GLY A 32 -2.17 11.50 -12.01
C GLY A 32 -3.05 12.61 -11.44
N GLN A 33 -3.09 13.74 -12.14
CA GLN A 33 -3.80 14.95 -11.69
C GLN A 33 -5.30 14.73 -11.43
N HIS A 34 -5.93 13.77 -12.11
CA HIS A 34 -7.35 13.45 -11.93
C HIS A 34 -7.65 12.81 -10.57
N ASP A 35 -6.64 12.30 -9.85
CA ASP A 35 -6.81 11.69 -8.53
C ASP A 35 -6.71 12.72 -7.39
N LEU A 36 -6.22 13.93 -7.66
CA LEU A 36 -5.95 14.93 -6.61
C LEU A 36 -7.22 15.46 -5.91
N GLY A 37 -8.40 15.24 -6.51
CA GLY A 37 -9.69 15.54 -5.87
C GLY A 37 -10.20 14.44 -4.94
N ARG A 38 -9.44 13.35 -4.74
CA ARG A 38 -9.81 12.24 -3.84
C ARG A 38 -9.32 12.50 -2.42
N SER A 39 -9.96 11.88 -1.44
CA SER A 39 -9.51 11.90 -0.04
C SER A 39 -8.45 10.82 0.22
N TYR A 40 -7.70 10.96 1.32
CA TYR A 40 -6.71 9.97 1.78
C TYR A 40 -5.62 9.67 0.74
N LEU A 41 -5.04 10.72 0.14
CA LEU A 41 -4.08 10.57 -0.93
C LEU A 41 -2.81 9.85 -0.47
N ILE A 42 -2.41 8.86 -1.26
CA ILE A 42 -1.14 8.16 -1.16
C ILE A 42 -0.37 8.46 -2.43
N LEU A 43 0.63 9.30 -2.30
CA LEU A 43 1.49 9.64 -3.42
C LEU A 43 2.61 8.58 -3.57
N PRO A 44 3.20 8.43 -4.76
CA PRO A 44 4.29 7.48 -4.97
C PRO A 44 5.49 7.70 -4.03
N GLU A 45 5.79 8.95 -3.66
CA GLU A 45 6.89 9.26 -2.74
C GLU A 45 6.61 8.86 -1.29
N HIS A 46 5.35 8.85 -0.85
CA HIS A 46 4.97 8.30 0.45
C HIS A 46 5.33 6.80 0.56
N ILE A 47 5.14 6.03 -0.53
CA ILE A 47 5.52 4.61 -0.57
C ILE A 47 7.04 4.45 -0.62
N ALA A 48 7.70 5.16 -1.54
CA ALA A 48 9.16 5.11 -1.70
C ALA A 48 9.91 5.53 -0.42
N GLY A 49 9.39 6.54 0.29
CA GLY A 49 9.96 7.07 1.53
C GLY A 49 9.58 6.31 2.80
N SER A 50 8.73 5.28 2.71
CA SER A 50 8.21 4.56 3.89
C SER A 50 9.27 3.75 4.65
N ALA A 51 10.42 3.48 4.02
CA ALA A 51 11.47 2.60 4.53
C ALA A 51 10.97 1.19 4.93
N ARG A 52 9.90 0.73 4.28
CA ARG A 52 9.30 -0.59 4.46
C ARG A 52 9.71 -1.53 3.36
N ASP A 53 9.59 -2.82 3.64
CA ASP A 53 9.82 -3.86 2.64
C ASP A 53 8.52 -4.19 1.89
N TYR A 54 7.38 -4.05 2.58
CA TYR A 54 6.05 -4.21 2.01
C TYR A 54 5.05 -3.19 2.56
N VAL A 55 4.19 -2.65 1.70
CA VAL A 55 3.04 -1.82 2.08
C VAL A 55 1.75 -2.46 1.56
N ALA A 56 0.90 -2.93 2.47
CA ALA A 56 -0.43 -3.44 2.12
C ALA A 56 -1.43 -2.29 2.04
N LEU A 57 -2.09 -2.14 0.89
CA LEU A 57 -3.04 -1.06 0.66
C LEU A 57 -4.48 -1.55 0.55
N GLY A 58 -5.39 -0.81 1.16
CA GLY A 58 -6.83 -0.88 0.94
C GLY A 58 -7.36 0.45 0.39
N HIS A 59 -8.60 0.43 -0.14
CA HIS A 59 -9.41 1.54 -0.70
C HIS A 59 -9.87 1.21 -2.12
N TRP A 60 -9.00 0.61 -2.93
CA TRP A 60 -9.36 0.14 -4.26
C TRP A 60 -9.92 -1.26 -4.18
N ASP A 61 -11.10 -1.47 -4.79
CA ASP A 61 -11.72 -2.78 -4.86
C ASP A 61 -11.01 -3.74 -5.81
N LEU A 62 -10.16 -3.24 -6.71
CA LEU A 62 -9.38 -4.03 -7.64
C LEU A 62 -7.95 -4.18 -7.15
N HIS A 63 -7.37 -5.34 -7.46
CA HIS A 63 -5.94 -5.57 -7.26
C HIS A 63 -5.11 -4.62 -8.14
N ALA A 64 -4.04 -4.07 -7.59
CA ALA A 64 -3.06 -3.28 -8.33
C ALA A 64 -1.68 -3.31 -7.66
N ASP A 65 -0.62 -3.42 -8.47
CA ASP A 65 0.74 -3.10 -8.07
C ASP A 65 0.93 -1.58 -8.10
N VAL A 66 1.45 -1.03 -7.02
CA VAL A 66 1.80 0.40 -6.88
C VAL A 66 3.17 0.56 -6.20
N SER A 67 4.04 -0.43 -6.37
CA SER A 67 5.41 -0.44 -5.86
C SER A 67 6.17 0.79 -6.35
N ALA A 68 6.93 1.42 -5.45
CA ALA A 68 7.65 2.64 -5.73
C ALA A 68 8.96 2.72 -4.94
N GLY A 69 10.03 3.21 -5.57
CA GLY A 69 11.32 3.42 -4.89
C GLY A 69 11.95 2.16 -4.29
N GLY A 70 11.68 0.98 -4.86
CA GLY A 70 12.18 -0.31 -4.34
C GLY A 70 11.34 -0.89 -3.20
N VAL A 71 10.28 -0.20 -2.75
CA VAL A 71 9.31 -0.73 -1.78
C VAL A 71 8.21 -1.48 -2.53
N VAL A 72 7.95 -2.73 -2.15
CA VAL A 72 6.83 -3.51 -2.72
C VAL A 72 5.53 -2.99 -2.11
N ALA A 73 4.55 -2.62 -2.94
CA ALA A 73 3.27 -2.13 -2.46
C ALA A 73 2.13 -2.58 -3.36
N ALA A 74 1.05 -3.07 -2.76
CA ALA A 74 -0.08 -3.57 -3.53
C ALA A 74 -1.43 -3.35 -2.84
N TYR A 75 -2.43 -3.09 -3.67
CA TYR A 75 -3.83 -3.26 -3.29
C TYR A 75 -4.21 -4.73 -3.44
N SER A 76 -4.77 -5.33 -2.38
CA SER A 76 -5.35 -6.69 -2.50
C SER A 76 -6.63 -6.73 -3.31
N GLY A 77 -7.28 -5.59 -3.47
CA GLY A 77 -8.67 -5.54 -3.88
C GLY A 77 -9.61 -6.01 -2.78
N SER A 78 -10.91 -5.88 -3.06
CA SER A 78 -11.98 -6.38 -2.21
C SER A 78 -12.21 -7.87 -2.51
N PRO A 79 -12.22 -8.76 -1.51
CA PRO A 79 -12.56 -10.18 -1.68
C PRO A 79 -13.88 -10.40 -2.43
N ALA A 80 -14.90 -9.59 -2.14
CA ALA A 80 -16.22 -9.70 -2.78
C ALA A 80 -16.21 -9.34 -4.27
N ARG A 81 -15.24 -8.52 -4.71
CA ARG A 81 -15.12 -8.07 -6.10
C ARG A 81 -14.08 -8.85 -6.89
N THR A 82 -13.04 -9.33 -6.23
CA THR A 82 -11.88 -9.95 -6.90
C THR A 82 -11.81 -11.47 -6.73
N GLY A 83 -12.57 -12.04 -5.79
CA GLY A 83 -12.59 -13.47 -5.51
C GLY A 83 -11.26 -14.04 -4.99
N HIS A 84 -10.35 -13.19 -4.49
CA HIS A 84 -9.04 -13.63 -4.03
C HIS A 84 -8.54 -12.82 -2.82
N VAL A 85 -7.42 -13.29 -2.26
CA VAL A 85 -6.57 -12.59 -1.29
C VAL A 85 -5.16 -12.47 -1.85
N LEU A 86 -4.37 -11.52 -1.35
CA LEU A 86 -2.93 -11.47 -1.64
C LEU A 86 -2.17 -12.36 -0.65
N LEU A 87 -1.49 -13.37 -1.16
CA LEU A 87 -0.50 -14.12 -0.41
C LEU A 87 0.86 -13.43 -0.58
N VAL A 88 1.49 -13.04 0.54
CA VAL A 88 2.77 -12.32 0.57
C VAL A 88 3.85 -13.22 1.17
N ASP A 89 4.90 -13.47 0.40
CA ASP A 89 6.06 -14.26 0.82
C ASP A 89 7.22 -13.32 1.18
N LEU A 90 7.70 -13.42 2.43
CA LEU A 90 8.82 -12.64 2.98
C LEU A 90 10.10 -13.51 3.03
N GLY A 91 10.70 -13.76 1.87
CA GLY A 91 11.77 -14.75 1.63
C GLY A 91 13.18 -14.16 1.51
N GLU A 92 13.89 -14.33 0.40
CA GLU A 92 15.11 -13.54 0.11
C GLU A 92 14.75 -12.09 -0.27
N GLY A 93 13.58 -11.91 -0.86
CA GLY A 93 12.91 -10.63 -1.13
C GLY A 93 11.43 -10.71 -0.76
N VAL A 94 10.70 -9.61 -0.96
CA VAL A 94 9.25 -9.59 -0.85
C VAL A 94 8.62 -9.93 -2.20
N ARG A 95 7.71 -10.89 -2.21
CA ARG A 95 6.89 -11.23 -3.39
C ARG A 95 5.44 -11.39 -2.96
N TYR A 96 4.51 -11.15 -3.85
CA TYR A 96 3.11 -11.44 -3.61
C TYR A 96 2.45 -12.11 -4.81
N ARG A 97 1.34 -12.80 -4.56
CA ARG A 97 0.46 -13.34 -5.61
C ARG A 97 -1.01 -13.35 -5.17
N PRO A 98 -1.97 -13.09 -6.08
CA PRO A 98 -3.36 -13.43 -5.84
C PRO A 98 -3.54 -14.93 -5.56
N ARG A 99 -4.38 -15.26 -4.58
CA ARG A 99 -4.82 -16.62 -4.25
C ARG A 99 -6.33 -16.63 -4.15
N ALA A 100 -7.00 -17.41 -4.99
CA ALA A 100 -8.45 -17.56 -4.99
C ALA A 100 -8.97 -18.00 -3.61
N LEU A 101 -10.15 -17.47 -3.25
CA LEU A 101 -10.89 -17.80 -2.02
C LEU A 101 -11.72 -19.06 -2.17
#